data_AF-A0A4R4PA86-F1
#
_entry.id   AF-A0A4R4PA86-F1
#
_cell.length_a   1.000
_cell.length_b   1.000
_cell.length_c   1.000
_cell.angle_alpha   90.00
_cell.angle_beta   90.00
_cell.angle_gamma   90.00
#
_symmetry.space_group_name_H-M   'P 1'
#
loop_
_entity.id
_entity.type
_entity.pdbx_description
1 polymer ?
#
loop_
_entity_poly.entity_id
_entity_poly.type
_entity_poly.pdbx_seq_one_letter_code
_entity_poly.pdbx_strand_id
1 'polypeptide(L)'
;MSTTRTRLTPAVAIVGGGPAGLRAARELAGAVPGRPLVLERERHAGGIPRHCAHTGFGVRDLHRVLTGPDYARRMAESAARAGAEIRTGAMVTGWTPDGALEVTAPDGLYEVRAGAVVLATGARERPRTARLVPGDRPDGVYTTGHLQNLVHLRHRRPGRRAVIVGSELVSWSAVLTLREAGCRTVLMTSERPHGEAYAALPVAGRLGLRVPLRTRTRVTRVIGKHRVEAVQIEDTGTGRRHVVPCDTVVFTGDWIPDNELVRSGGLDLDPGTLGPAVDGALRTSRPAVFAAGNMLHPVDTADIAAIDGAHVARSVLDHLAGKKSSGGAVRIVADEPLRWISPSAYRPGERGPARGRLLAWVEEFVPFPRVTVTQNGRTVAERRLPWPAAPGRVFRIPSNMLDAVGPDDGDVHISLRR
;
A
#
# COMPACT_ATOMS: atom_id res chain seq x y z
N MET A 1 22.43 29.19 -9.32
CA MET A 1 21.16 28.55 -9.77
C MET A 1 20.02 29.33 -9.16
N SER A 2 19.09 29.83 -9.97
CA SER A 2 17.95 30.58 -9.46
C SER A 2 17.09 29.67 -8.57
N THR A 3 16.86 30.09 -7.33
CA THR A 3 15.96 29.43 -6.36
C THR A 3 14.50 29.81 -6.58
N THR A 4 14.18 30.54 -7.66
CA THR A 4 12.83 30.96 -7.97
C THR A 4 11.94 29.74 -8.22
N ARG A 5 11.03 29.49 -7.28
CA ARG A 5 9.98 28.48 -7.42
C ARG A 5 8.85 29.05 -8.25
N THR A 6 8.38 28.29 -9.23
CA THR A 6 7.15 28.63 -9.97
C THR A 6 5.94 28.29 -9.11
N ARG A 7 5.01 29.23 -8.94
CA ARG A 7 3.80 29.01 -8.13
C ARG A 7 2.65 28.44 -8.96
N LEU A 8 2.01 27.40 -8.45
CA LEU A 8 0.77 26.83 -8.99
C LEU A 8 -0.31 26.87 -7.91
N THR A 9 -1.55 27.22 -8.29
CA THR A 9 -2.66 27.36 -7.35
C THR A 9 -3.91 26.59 -7.80
N PRO A 10 -3.84 25.24 -7.93
CA PRO A 10 -5.01 24.44 -8.31
C PRO A 10 -6.04 24.39 -7.18
N ALA A 11 -7.32 24.16 -7.48
CA ALA A 11 -8.31 23.90 -6.43
C ALA A 11 -7.96 22.64 -5.63
N VAL A 12 -7.46 21.61 -6.31
CA VAL A 12 -7.03 20.34 -5.69
C VAL A 12 -5.68 19.89 -6.26
N ALA A 13 -4.75 19.53 -5.37
CA ALA A 13 -3.54 18.80 -5.71
C ALA A 13 -3.61 17.36 -5.21
N ILE A 14 -3.19 16.41 -6.03
CA ILE A 14 -3.19 14.98 -5.75
C ILE A 14 -1.76 14.48 -5.87
N VAL A 15 -1.20 13.96 -4.78
CA VAL A 15 0.18 13.49 -4.71
C VAL A 15 0.22 11.98 -4.94
N GLY A 16 0.61 11.57 -6.13
CA GLY A 16 0.68 10.18 -6.57
C GLY A 16 -0.27 9.88 -7.73
N GLY A 17 0.28 9.47 -8.87
CA GLY A 17 -0.45 9.05 -10.06
C GLY A 17 -0.78 7.55 -10.07
N GLY A 18 -0.97 6.93 -8.90
CA GLY A 18 -1.45 5.55 -8.78
C GLY A 18 -2.97 5.43 -8.97
N PRO A 19 -3.54 4.21 -8.87
CA PRO A 19 -4.98 3.98 -9.04
C PRO A 19 -5.87 4.85 -8.15
N ALA A 20 -5.49 5.06 -6.88
CA ALA A 20 -6.23 5.93 -5.95
C ALA A 20 -6.23 7.39 -6.42
N GLY A 21 -5.04 7.96 -6.67
CA GLY A 21 -4.92 9.35 -7.10
C GLY A 21 -5.56 9.61 -8.47
N LEU A 22 -5.39 8.71 -9.43
CA LEU A 22 -6.02 8.81 -10.75
C LEU A 22 -7.54 8.69 -10.67
N ARG A 23 -8.08 7.83 -9.80
CA ARG A 23 -9.53 7.76 -9.60
C ARG A 23 -10.06 9.03 -8.94
N ALA A 24 -9.39 9.54 -7.91
CA ALA A 24 -9.76 10.81 -7.28
C ALA A 24 -9.75 11.97 -8.29
N ALA A 25 -8.69 12.06 -9.10
CA ALA A 25 -8.57 13.09 -10.14
C ALA A 25 -9.72 13.04 -11.14
N ARG A 26 -10.10 11.83 -11.59
CA ARG A 26 -11.24 11.62 -12.48
C ARG A 26 -12.57 12.09 -11.86
N GLU A 27 -12.84 11.75 -10.60
CA GLU A 27 -14.09 12.12 -9.94
C GLU A 27 -14.17 13.63 -9.62
N LEU A 28 -13.02 14.27 -9.40
CA LEU A 28 -12.94 15.70 -9.11
C LEU A 28 -12.96 16.56 -10.38
N ALA A 29 -12.57 16.01 -11.53
CA ALA A 29 -12.54 16.75 -12.77
C ALA A 29 -13.96 17.18 -13.20
N GLY A 30 -14.13 18.47 -13.48
CA GLY A 30 -15.44 19.07 -13.75
C GLY A 30 -16.30 19.37 -12.51
N ALA A 31 -15.93 18.85 -11.33
CA ALA A 31 -16.61 19.11 -10.06
C ALA A 31 -15.93 20.19 -9.21
N VAL A 32 -14.69 20.55 -9.55
CA VAL A 32 -13.92 21.64 -8.89
C VAL A 32 -13.58 22.74 -9.89
N PRO A 33 -13.33 23.98 -9.42
CA PRO A 33 -12.82 25.04 -10.27
C PRO A 33 -11.46 24.67 -10.89
N GLY A 34 -11.35 24.79 -12.21
CA GLY A 34 -10.13 24.45 -12.94
C GLY A 34 -9.87 22.94 -13.04
N ARG A 35 -8.59 22.57 -13.16
CA ARG A 35 -8.17 21.17 -13.33
C ARG A 35 -7.58 20.64 -12.02
N PRO A 36 -8.01 19.46 -11.53
CA PRO A 36 -7.27 18.74 -10.49
C PRO A 36 -5.85 18.44 -10.98
N LEU A 37 -4.85 18.82 -10.21
CA LEU A 37 -3.44 18.60 -10.54
C LEU A 37 -2.93 17.32 -9.88
N VAL A 38 -2.56 16.33 -10.68
CA VAL A 38 -1.89 15.10 -10.22
C VAL A 38 -0.38 15.26 -10.38
N LEU A 39 0.35 15.09 -9.29
CA LEU A 39 1.81 15.11 -9.25
C LEU A 39 2.31 13.66 -9.15
N GLU A 40 2.98 13.18 -10.20
CA GLU A 40 3.53 11.83 -10.29
C GLU A 40 5.05 11.91 -10.47
N ARG A 41 5.81 11.29 -9.56
CA ARG A 41 7.28 11.29 -9.61
C ARG A 41 7.85 10.48 -10.76
N GLU A 42 7.15 9.44 -11.19
CA GLU A 42 7.59 8.55 -12.26
C GLU A 42 7.34 9.16 -13.63
N ARG A 43 8.02 8.63 -14.65
CA ARG A 43 7.86 9.08 -16.05
C ARG A 43 6.46 8.83 -16.63
N HIS A 44 5.69 7.91 -16.04
CA HIS A 44 4.31 7.65 -16.45
C HIS A 44 3.46 7.42 -15.21
N ALA A 45 2.22 7.92 -15.24
CA ALA A 45 1.21 7.61 -14.25
C ALA A 45 0.68 6.17 -14.41
N GLY A 46 0.11 5.64 -13.34
CA GLY A 46 -0.47 4.31 -13.25
C GLY A 46 0.01 3.49 -12.06
N GLY A 47 1.03 3.97 -11.32
CA GLY A 47 1.57 3.30 -10.14
C GLY A 47 2.18 1.92 -10.41
N ILE A 48 2.18 1.06 -9.38
CA ILE A 48 2.69 -0.33 -9.42
C ILE A 48 2.02 -1.23 -10.47
N PRO A 49 0.70 -1.14 -10.78
CA PRO A 49 0.08 -1.99 -11.79
C PRO A 49 0.80 -2.00 -13.14
N ARG A 50 1.47 -0.91 -13.53
CA ARG A 50 2.33 -0.86 -14.73
C ARG A 50 3.40 -1.94 -14.78
N HIS A 51 3.86 -2.41 -13.62
CA HIS A 51 4.92 -3.39 -13.50
C HIS A 51 4.37 -4.83 -13.45
N CYS A 52 3.05 -5.01 -13.28
CA CYS A 52 2.46 -6.32 -13.01
C CYS A 52 1.91 -6.95 -14.29
N ALA A 53 2.76 -7.69 -15.03
CA ALA A 53 2.41 -8.37 -16.28
C ALA A 53 1.54 -9.63 -16.09
N HIS A 54 0.47 -9.52 -15.30
CA HIS A 54 -0.53 -10.58 -15.10
C HIS A 54 -1.93 -9.99 -15.01
N THR A 55 -2.95 -10.85 -15.14
CA THR A 55 -4.36 -10.48 -15.06
C THR A 55 -4.84 -10.33 -13.61
N GLY A 56 -6.08 -9.87 -13.44
CA GLY A 56 -6.76 -9.75 -12.14
C GLY A 56 -7.01 -8.30 -11.69
N PHE A 57 -6.63 -7.32 -12.53
CA PHE A 57 -6.85 -5.91 -12.27
C PHE A 57 -8.21 -5.46 -12.84
N GLY A 58 -8.85 -4.47 -12.21
CA GLY A 58 -10.09 -3.86 -12.69
C GLY A 58 -11.40 -4.58 -12.28
N VAL A 59 -11.31 -5.67 -11.52
CA VAL A 59 -12.47 -6.53 -11.25
C VAL A 59 -13.52 -5.84 -10.38
N ARG A 60 -13.10 -5.15 -9.31
CA ARG A 60 -14.03 -4.55 -8.35
C ARG A 60 -14.50 -3.14 -8.71
N ASP A 61 -13.70 -2.38 -9.45
CA ASP A 61 -13.95 -0.96 -9.73
C ASP A 61 -14.38 -0.70 -11.19
N LEU A 62 -13.87 -1.48 -12.15
CA LEU A 62 -14.20 -1.37 -13.57
C LEU A 62 -15.06 -2.53 -14.09
N HIS A 63 -15.32 -3.55 -13.26
CA HIS A 63 -16.02 -4.78 -13.63
C HIS A 63 -15.44 -5.47 -14.88
N ARG A 64 -14.10 -5.46 -15.02
CA ARG A 64 -13.38 -6.10 -16.12
C ARG A 64 -12.12 -6.77 -15.60
N VAL A 65 -11.70 -7.84 -16.26
CA VAL A 65 -10.39 -8.47 -16.01
C VAL A 65 -9.38 -7.88 -16.98
N LEU A 66 -8.43 -7.12 -16.46
CA LEU A 66 -7.36 -6.49 -17.22
C LEU A 66 -6.00 -6.99 -16.73
N THR A 67 -4.99 -6.81 -17.58
CA THR A 67 -3.59 -6.85 -17.14
C THR A 67 -3.28 -5.62 -16.29
N GLY A 68 -2.22 -5.68 -15.48
CA GLY A 68 -1.75 -4.51 -14.72
C GLY A 68 -1.46 -3.29 -15.60
N PRO A 69 -0.66 -3.41 -16.69
CA PRO A 69 -0.39 -2.31 -17.62
C PRO A 69 -1.63 -1.73 -18.28
N ASP A 70 -2.58 -2.57 -18.73
CA ASP A 70 -3.81 -2.07 -19.34
C ASP A 70 -4.69 -1.33 -18.34
N TYR A 71 -4.79 -1.84 -17.10
CA TYR A 71 -5.49 -1.16 -16.03
C TYR A 71 -4.86 0.21 -15.74
N ALA A 72 -3.54 0.26 -15.57
CA ALA A 72 -2.80 1.50 -15.33
C ALA A 72 -3.04 2.55 -16.43
N ARG A 73 -2.88 2.15 -17.69
CA ARG A 73 -3.11 3.00 -18.85
C ARG A 73 -4.56 3.51 -18.88
N ARG A 74 -5.54 2.61 -18.69
CA ARG A 74 -6.96 2.98 -18.70
C ARG A 74 -7.31 3.98 -17.59
N MET A 75 -6.72 3.83 -16.41
CA MET A 75 -6.91 4.79 -15.30
C MET A 75 -6.34 6.16 -15.65
N ALA A 76 -5.11 6.22 -16.16
CA ALA A 76 -4.45 7.48 -16.53
C ALA A 76 -5.21 8.21 -17.65
N GLU A 77 -5.56 7.49 -18.73
CA GLU A 77 -6.34 8.04 -19.83
C GLU A 77 -7.73 8.53 -19.38
N SER A 78 -8.39 7.81 -18.46
CA SER A 78 -9.72 8.19 -18.00
C SER A 78 -9.70 9.44 -17.12
N ALA A 79 -8.66 9.62 -16.30
CA ALA A 79 -8.45 10.84 -15.54
C ALA A 79 -8.14 12.04 -16.46
N ALA A 80 -7.25 11.86 -17.43
CA ALA A 80 -6.92 12.89 -18.41
C ALA A 80 -8.14 13.29 -19.26
N ARG A 81 -8.90 12.32 -19.79
CA ARG A 81 -10.14 12.57 -20.55
C ARG A 81 -11.20 13.31 -19.73
N ALA A 82 -11.27 13.08 -18.42
CA ALA A 82 -12.19 13.79 -17.55
C ALA A 82 -11.78 15.26 -17.31
N GLY A 83 -10.53 15.64 -17.61
CA GLY A 83 -10.02 17.01 -17.48
C GLY A 83 -8.97 17.20 -16.39
N ALA A 84 -8.45 16.13 -15.78
CA ALA A 84 -7.34 16.23 -14.85
C ALA A 84 -6.02 16.59 -15.54
N GLU A 85 -5.20 17.43 -14.91
CA GLU A 85 -3.84 17.69 -15.33
C GLU A 85 -2.90 16.69 -14.65
N ILE A 86 -2.22 15.85 -15.43
CA ILE A 86 -1.30 14.85 -14.89
C ILE A 86 0.13 15.26 -15.22
N ARG A 87 0.88 15.66 -14.20
CA ARG A 87 2.26 16.08 -14.31
C ARG A 87 3.20 14.96 -13.84
N THR A 88 3.77 14.24 -14.80
CA THR A 88 4.74 13.17 -14.57
C THR A 88 6.16 13.71 -14.40
N GLY A 89 7.04 12.95 -13.74
CA GLY A 89 8.37 13.42 -13.37
C GLY A 89 8.36 14.51 -12.28
N ALA A 90 7.20 14.82 -11.68
CA ALA A 90 7.04 15.84 -10.66
C ALA A 90 6.95 15.19 -9.28
N MET A 91 8.05 15.23 -8.55
CA MET A 91 8.15 14.66 -7.20
C MET A 91 7.82 15.73 -6.17
N VAL A 92 6.81 15.49 -5.34
CA VAL A 92 6.60 16.26 -4.12
C VAL A 92 7.67 15.86 -3.11
N THR A 93 8.48 16.83 -2.67
CA THR A 93 9.64 16.60 -1.79
C THR A 93 9.39 17.05 -0.35
N GLY A 94 8.36 17.86 -0.11
CA GLY A 94 8.08 18.37 1.23
C GLY A 94 6.92 19.36 1.25
N TRP A 95 6.87 20.11 2.35
CA TRP A 95 5.92 21.18 2.60
C TRP A 95 6.69 22.48 2.86
N THR A 96 6.18 23.59 2.35
CA THR A 96 6.63 24.90 2.80
C THR A 96 6.09 25.18 4.21
N PRO A 97 6.68 26.14 4.95
CA PRO A 97 6.19 26.51 6.29
C PRO A 97 4.72 26.96 6.31
N ASP A 98 4.22 27.54 5.22
CA ASP A 98 2.82 27.96 5.07
C ASP A 98 1.89 26.86 4.53
N GLY A 99 2.39 25.63 4.38
CA GLY A 99 1.60 24.44 4.07
C GLY A 99 1.39 24.15 2.57
N ALA A 100 2.08 24.85 1.67
CA ALA A 100 2.10 24.50 0.25
C ALA A 100 3.01 23.29 -0.01
N LEU A 101 2.80 22.60 -1.13
CA LEU A 101 3.65 21.48 -1.53
C LEU A 101 4.91 21.98 -2.23
N GLU A 102 6.06 21.47 -1.84
CA GLU A 102 7.31 21.66 -2.58
C GLU A 102 7.45 20.55 -3.63
N VAL A 103 7.68 20.93 -4.89
CA VAL A 103 7.77 19.98 -6.00
C VAL A 103 9.06 20.20 -6.79
N THR A 104 9.77 19.10 -7.05
CA THR A 104 10.91 19.06 -7.94
C THR A 104 10.54 18.31 -9.22
N ALA A 105 10.77 18.93 -10.37
CA ALA A 105 10.56 18.33 -11.68
C ALA A 105 11.74 18.65 -12.62
N PRO A 106 11.90 17.92 -13.75
CA PRO A 106 13.00 18.17 -14.71
C PRO A 106 13.06 19.59 -15.26
N ASP A 107 11.91 20.29 -15.30
CA ASP A 107 11.77 21.64 -15.82
C ASP A 107 11.84 22.73 -14.74
N GLY A 108 12.00 22.37 -13.46
CA GLY A 108 12.25 23.34 -12.39
C GLY A 108 11.67 22.96 -11.02
N LEU A 109 11.71 23.94 -10.13
CA LEU A 109 11.13 23.86 -8.78
C LEU A 109 9.78 24.57 -8.75
N TYR A 110 8.80 23.96 -8.07
CA TYR A 110 7.45 24.50 -7.92
C TYR A 110 7.03 24.57 -6.46
N GLU A 111 6.17 25.53 -6.19
CA GLU A 111 5.38 25.65 -4.96
C GLU A 111 3.91 25.52 -5.35
N VAL A 112 3.24 24.47 -4.88
CA VAL A 112 1.84 24.19 -5.23
C VAL A 112 0.96 24.46 -4.02
N ARG A 113 0.19 25.53 -4.09
CA ARG A 113 -0.74 25.96 -3.03
C ARG A 113 -2.17 25.60 -3.45
N ALA A 114 -2.67 24.49 -2.94
CA ALA A 114 -3.99 23.98 -3.29
C ALA A 114 -5.05 24.27 -2.23
N GLY A 115 -6.32 24.38 -2.65
CA GLY A 115 -7.46 24.46 -1.73
C GLY A 115 -7.69 23.16 -0.96
N ALA A 116 -7.32 22.02 -1.54
CA ALA A 116 -7.25 20.72 -0.88
C ALA A 116 -6.09 19.87 -1.43
N VAL A 117 -5.53 19.00 -0.59
CA VAL A 117 -4.48 18.04 -0.97
C VAL A 117 -4.94 16.62 -0.69
N VAL A 118 -4.80 15.73 -1.67
CA VAL A 118 -4.98 14.28 -1.49
C VAL A 118 -3.62 13.59 -1.58
N LEU A 119 -3.18 12.99 -0.49
CA LEU A 119 -2.02 12.11 -0.46
C LEU A 119 -2.46 10.72 -0.98
N ALA A 120 -1.83 10.24 -2.04
CA ALA A 120 -2.11 8.95 -2.66
C ALA A 120 -0.80 8.25 -3.06
N THR A 121 0.21 8.37 -2.19
CA THR A 121 1.61 7.97 -2.42
C THR A 121 1.84 6.45 -2.40
N GLY A 122 0.86 5.69 -1.91
CA GLY A 122 0.89 4.23 -1.89
C GLY A 122 1.82 3.66 -0.81
N ALA A 123 2.38 2.48 -1.08
CA ALA A 123 3.27 1.75 -0.18
C ALA A 123 4.43 1.12 -0.95
N ARG A 124 5.49 0.77 -0.24
CA ARG A 124 6.74 0.19 -0.78
C ARG A 124 7.12 -1.04 0.03
N GLU A 125 7.71 -2.05 -0.62
CA GLU A 125 8.36 -3.15 0.09
C GLU A 125 9.60 -2.62 0.80
N ARG A 126 9.78 -2.99 2.07
CA ARG A 126 11.03 -2.65 2.77
C ARG A 126 12.19 -3.37 2.09
N PRO A 127 13.18 -2.65 1.55
CA PRO A 127 14.34 -3.29 0.95
C PRO A 127 15.21 -3.93 2.03
N ARG A 128 16.22 -4.69 1.59
CA ARG A 128 17.23 -5.29 2.46
C ARG A 128 17.75 -4.36 3.55
N THR A 129 18.08 -3.11 3.20
CA THR A 129 18.63 -2.11 4.13
C THR A 129 17.64 -1.76 5.23
N ALA A 130 16.36 -1.58 4.89
CA ALA A 130 15.32 -1.32 5.88
C ALA A 130 15.05 -2.54 6.77
N ARG A 131 15.33 -3.77 6.30
CA ARG A 131 15.23 -5.02 7.08
C ARG A 131 16.49 -5.35 7.87
N LEU A 132 17.52 -4.50 7.82
CA LEU A 132 18.79 -4.66 8.54
C LEU A 132 19.53 -6.00 8.26
N VAL A 133 19.34 -6.57 7.06
CA VAL A 133 20.01 -7.83 6.69
C VAL A 133 21.46 -7.55 6.27
N PRO A 134 22.48 -8.03 7.01
CA PRO A 134 23.88 -7.65 6.81
C PRO A 134 24.54 -8.41 5.65
N GLY A 135 25.85 -8.18 5.43
CA GLY A 135 26.65 -8.79 4.37
C GLY A 135 27.14 -7.80 3.32
N ASP A 136 27.62 -8.33 2.19
CA ASP A 136 28.25 -7.54 1.12
C ASP A 136 27.20 -6.70 0.36
N ARG A 137 27.60 -5.74 -0.49
CA ARG A 137 26.67 -4.85 -1.23
C ARG A 137 26.75 -5.05 -2.77
N PRO A 138 26.50 -6.26 -3.28
CA PRO A 138 26.59 -6.53 -4.70
C PRO A 138 25.33 -6.13 -5.49
N ASP A 139 25.47 -6.15 -6.82
CA ASP A 139 24.34 -6.22 -7.75
C ASP A 139 23.55 -7.54 -7.57
N GLY A 140 22.27 -7.54 -7.97
CA GLY A 140 21.40 -8.70 -7.89
C GLY A 140 20.51 -8.74 -6.65
N VAL A 141 20.43 -7.65 -5.87
CA VAL A 141 19.50 -7.51 -4.74
C VAL A 141 18.33 -6.62 -5.13
N TYR A 142 17.11 -7.17 -5.09
CA TYR A 142 15.89 -6.51 -5.55
C TYR A 142 14.76 -6.58 -4.51
N THR A 143 13.78 -5.70 -4.64
CA THR A 143 12.41 -5.95 -4.15
C THR A 143 11.56 -6.50 -5.28
N THR A 144 10.35 -7.01 -5.02
CA THR A 144 9.45 -7.47 -6.10
C THR A 144 9.14 -6.36 -7.08
N GLY A 145 8.79 -5.17 -6.58
CA GLY A 145 8.50 -4.01 -7.42
C GLY A 145 9.67 -3.58 -8.32
N HIS A 146 10.90 -3.67 -7.80
CA HIS A 146 12.12 -3.39 -8.58
C HIS A 146 12.37 -4.51 -9.61
N LEU A 147 12.28 -5.78 -9.22
CA LEU A 147 12.40 -6.92 -10.13
C LEU A 147 11.44 -6.78 -11.31
N GLN A 148 10.16 -6.47 -11.04
CA GLN A 148 9.15 -6.31 -12.07
C GLN A 148 9.40 -5.09 -12.98
N ASN A 149 9.89 -3.98 -12.43
CA ASN A 149 10.32 -2.84 -13.23
C ASN A 149 11.48 -3.24 -14.18
N LEU A 150 12.48 -3.94 -13.66
CA LEU A 150 13.65 -4.40 -14.41
C LEU A 150 13.26 -5.32 -15.58
N VAL A 151 12.37 -6.28 -15.33
CA VAL A 151 11.93 -7.27 -16.33
C VAL A 151 10.93 -6.68 -17.31
N HIS A 152 9.81 -6.12 -16.81
CA HIS A 152 8.68 -5.76 -17.68
C HIS A 152 8.80 -4.37 -18.30
N LEU A 153 9.47 -3.41 -17.65
CA LEU A 153 9.61 -2.04 -18.17
C LEU A 153 10.98 -1.75 -18.78
N ARG A 154 12.04 -2.40 -18.27
CA ARG A 154 13.40 -2.20 -18.78
C ARG A 154 13.90 -3.34 -19.67
N HIS A 155 13.16 -4.44 -19.76
CA HIS A 155 13.50 -5.62 -20.55
C HIS A 155 14.91 -6.15 -20.25
N ARG A 156 15.31 -6.10 -18.97
CA ARG A 156 16.61 -6.59 -18.49
C ARG A 156 16.45 -7.88 -17.71
N ARG A 157 17.50 -8.69 -17.68
CA ARG A 157 17.52 -9.97 -16.95
C ARG A 157 18.00 -9.76 -15.51
N PRO A 158 17.32 -10.33 -14.50
CA PRO A 158 17.67 -10.16 -13.10
C PRO A 158 18.84 -11.05 -12.67
N GLY A 159 19.09 -12.17 -13.36
CA GLY A 159 20.12 -13.18 -13.07
C GLY A 159 19.70 -14.58 -13.55
N ARG A 160 20.32 -15.65 -13.05
CA ARG A 160 20.01 -17.05 -13.42
C ARG A 160 19.42 -17.86 -12.26
N ARG A 161 19.77 -17.54 -11.00
CA ARG A 161 19.34 -18.30 -9.82
C ARG A 161 18.95 -17.36 -8.69
N ALA A 162 17.69 -17.37 -8.30
CA ALA A 162 17.14 -16.44 -7.31
C ALA A 162 16.75 -17.12 -6.00
N VAL A 163 17.05 -16.45 -4.88
CA VAL A 163 16.39 -16.70 -3.59
C VAL A 163 15.37 -15.59 -3.34
N ILE A 164 14.18 -15.97 -2.89
CA ILE A 164 13.10 -15.04 -2.53
C ILE A 164 12.92 -15.06 -1.01
N VAL A 165 12.91 -13.89 -0.39
CA VAL A 165 12.66 -13.68 1.04
C VAL A 165 11.23 -13.20 1.21
N GLY A 166 10.34 -14.12 1.57
CA GLY A 166 8.90 -13.94 1.70
C GLY A 166 8.12 -15.16 1.19
N SER A 167 6.86 -15.27 1.59
CA SER A 167 5.97 -16.37 1.18
C SER A 167 4.52 -15.94 0.92
N GLU A 168 4.25 -14.63 0.93
CA GLU A 168 2.96 -14.03 0.65
C GLU A 168 2.58 -14.08 -0.85
N LEU A 169 1.37 -13.62 -1.18
CA LEU A 169 0.87 -13.63 -2.55
C LEU A 169 1.81 -12.91 -3.54
N VAL A 170 2.45 -11.82 -3.10
CA VAL A 170 3.38 -11.05 -3.94
C VAL A 170 4.67 -11.82 -4.21
N SER A 171 5.13 -12.68 -3.28
CA SER A 171 6.30 -13.55 -3.52
C SER A 171 6.09 -14.47 -4.72
N TRP A 172 4.86 -14.95 -4.94
CA TRP A 172 4.53 -15.76 -6.12
C TRP A 172 4.55 -14.94 -7.41
N SER A 173 4.17 -13.66 -7.36
CA SER A 173 4.34 -12.75 -8.50
C SER A 173 5.83 -12.56 -8.84
N ALA A 174 6.72 -12.51 -7.83
CA ALA A 174 8.16 -12.52 -8.04
C ALA A 174 8.65 -13.83 -8.69
N VAL A 175 8.15 -14.99 -8.25
CA VAL A 175 8.47 -16.29 -8.89
C VAL A 175 8.09 -16.30 -10.37
N LEU A 176 6.89 -15.83 -10.71
CA LEU A 176 6.43 -15.78 -12.11
C LEU A 176 7.29 -14.84 -12.95
N THR A 177 7.61 -13.66 -12.41
CA THR A 177 8.48 -12.67 -13.07
C THR A 177 9.89 -13.22 -13.32
N LEU A 178 10.46 -13.92 -12.34
CA LEU A 178 11.77 -14.58 -12.49
C LEU A 178 11.73 -15.66 -13.56
N ARG A 179 10.68 -16.49 -13.57
CA ARG A 179 10.49 -17.54 -14.58
C ARG A 179 10.39 -16.97 -15.99
N GLU A 180 9.61 -15.91 -16.19
CA GLU A 180 9.51 -15.19 -17.47
C GLU A 180 10.87 -14.68 -17.94
N ALA A 181 11.69 -14.14 -17.02
CA ALA A 181 13.03 -13.67 -17.32
C ALA A 181 14.09 -14.78 -17.47
N GLY A 182 13.70 -16.06 -17.37
CA GLY A 182 14.62 -17.21 -17.42
C GLY A 182 15.50 -17.39 -16.18
N CYS A 183 15.14 -16.76 -15.05
CA CYS A 183 15.80 -16.91 -13.77
C CYS A 183 15.10 -17.97 -12.92
N ARG A 184 15.84 -19.00 -12.48
CA ARG A 184 15.30 -20.08 -11.67
C ARG A 184 15.22 -19.67 -10.20
N THR A 185 14.02 -19.67 -9.61
CA THR A 185 13.87 -19.58 -8.16
C THR A 185 14.38 -20.87 -7.51
N VAL A 186 15.50 -20.79 -6.80
CA VAL A 186 16.11 -21.95 -6.12
C VAL A 186 15.57 -22.17 -4.71
N LEU A 187 15.04 -21.12 -4.09
CA LEU A 187 14.46 -21.18 -2.74
C LEU A 187 13.58 -19.96 -2.47
N MET A 188 12.43 -20.20 -1.83
CA MET A 188 11.70 -19.22 -1.05
C MET A 188 11.96 -19.46 0.44
N THR A 189 12.13 -18.41 1.22
CA THR A 189 12.35 -18.49 2.67
C THR A 189 11.45 -17.49 3.39
N SER A 190 10.87 -17.91 4.52
CA SER A 190 10.03 -17.07 5.37
C SER A 190 10.25 -17.43 6.83
N GLU A 191 10.19 -16.41 7.70
CA GLU A 191 10.26 -16.58 9.16
C GLU A 191 8.97 -17.20 9.71
N ARG A 192 7.89 -17.15 8.94
CA ARG A 192 6.58 -17.66 9.35
C ARG A 192 6.58 -19.20 9.44
N PRO A 193 5.72 -19.78 10.30
CA PRO A 193 5.61 -21.22 10.44
C PRO A 193 5.00 -21.92 9.23
N HIS A 194 4.25 -21.19 8.39
CA HIS A 194 3.57 -21.67 7.19
C HIS A 194 3.66 -20.63 6.07
N GLY A 195 3.39 -21.03 4.82
CA GLY A 195 3.28 -20.09 3.70
C GLY A 195 2.02 -19.24 3.79
N GLU A 196 2.10 -17.97 3.38
CA GLU A 196 1.03 -16.98 3.58
C GLU A 196 0.10 -16.82 2.35
N ALA A 197 0.47 -17.37 1.19
CA ALA A 197 -0.40 -17.37 0.02
C ALA A 197 -1.56 -18.36 0.15
N TYR A 198 -2.67 -18.12 -0.57
CA TYR A 198 -3.84 -19.01 -0.61
C TYR A 198 -3.44 -20.47 -0.80
N ALA A 199 -3.97 -21.41 0.00
CA ALA A 199 -3.52 -22.81 0.00
C ALA A 199 -3.35 -23.46 -1.39
N ALA A 200 -4.20 -23.11 -2.36
CA ALA A 200 -4.10 -23.60 -3.75
C ALA A 200 -2.85 -23.10 -4.50
N LEU A 201 -2.39 -21.88 -4.24
CA LEU A 201 -1.24 -21.26 -4.92
C LEU A 201 0.09 -21.93 -4.57
N PRO A 202 0.46 -22.17 -3.29
CA PRO A 202 1.63 -22.96 -2.94
C PRO A 202 1.57 -24.40 -3.45
N VAL A 203 0.38 -25.02 -3.50
CA VAL A 203 0.21 -26.37 -4.05
C VAL A 203 0.46 -26.36 -5.57
N ALA A 204 -0.16 -25.45 -6.31
CA ALA A 204 0.07 -25.28 -7.74
C ALA A 204 1.52 -24.86 -8.05
N GLY A 205 2.12 -24.03 -7.22
CA GLY A 205 3.52 -23.64 -7.30
C GLY A 205 4.47 -24.82 -7.01
N ARG A 206 4.16 -25.67 -6.02
CA ARG A 206 4.97 -26.86 -5.72
C ARG A 206 4.87 -27.92 -6.82
N LEU A 207 3.66 -28.17 -7.34
CA LEU A 207 3.42 -29.19 -8.37
C LEU A 207 3.83 -28.72 -9.78
N GLY A 208 3.59 -27.44 -10.10
CA GLY A 208 3.81 -26.86 -11.42
C GLY A 208 5.08 -26.00 -11.58
N LEU A 209 5.54 -25.32 -10.53
CA LEU A 209 6.76 -24.48 -10.55
C LEU A 209 7.96 -25.12 -9.82
N ARG A 210 7.73 -26.16 -9.00
CA ARG A 210 8.73 -26.90 -8.22
C ARG A 210 9.64 -26.00 -7.37
N VAL A 211 9.10 -24.91 -6.84
CA VAL A 211 9.85 -23.97 -5.99
C VAL A 211 9.81 -24.45 -4.53
N PRO A 212 10.97 -24.72 -3.89
CA PRO A 212 10.98 -25.10 -2.48
C PRO A 212 10.75 -23.88 -1.60
N LEU A 213 9.92 -24.04 -0.56
CA LEU A 213 9.69 -23.04 0.49
C LEU A 213 10.24 -23.58 1.82
N ARG A 214 11.14 -22.82 2.45
CA ARG A 214 11.57 -23.05 3.83
C ARG A 214 10.90 -22.04 4.76
N THR A 215 10.17 -22.56 5.73
CA THR A 215 9.50 -21.80 6.81
C THR A 215 10.41 -21.74 8.04
N ARG A 216 10.13 -20.86 9.00
CA ARG A 216 10.99 -20.65 10.20
C ARG A 216 12.46 -20.44 9.84
N THR A 217 12.69 -19.69 8.77
CA THR A 217 14.05 -19.38 8.29
C THR A 217 14.18 -17.91 7.97
N ARG A 218 15.38 -17.34 8.18
CA ARG A 218 15.69 -15.95 7.83
C ARG A 218 17.02 -15.84 7.12
N VAL A 219 17.14 -14.87 6.21
CA VAL A 219 18.43 -14.52 5.60
C VAL A 219 19.24 -13.71 6.61
N THR A 220 20.41 -14.20 6.96
CA THR A 220 21.32 -13.53 7.91
C THR A 220 22.48 -12.83 7.23
N ARG A 221 22.79 -13.15 5.97
CA ARG A 221 23.89 -12.50 5.23
C ARG A 221 23.71 -12.63 3.72
N VAL A 222 23.92 -11.54 2.98
CA VAL A 222 24.15 -11.58 1.52
C VAL A 222 25.65 -11.67 1.25
N ILE A 223 26.07 -12.57 0.35
CA ILE A 223 27.47 -12.87 0.06
C ILE A 223 27.75 -12.59 -1.43
N GLY A 224 28.82 -11.85 -1.71
CA GLY A 224 29.31 -11.57 -3.06
C GLY A 224 29.76 -10.11 -3.23
N LYS A 225 30.89 -9.88 -3.91
CA LYS A 225 31.51 -8.54 -4.00
C LYS A 225 30.86 -7.66 -5.07
N HIS A 226 30.84 -8.14 -6.31
CA HIS A 226 30.29 -7.39 -7.45
C HIS A 226 28.85 -7.77 -7.73
N ARG A 227 28.55 -9.06 -7.64
CA ARG A 227 27.22 -9.64 -7.81
C ARG A 227 26.96 -10.62 -6.67
N VAL A 228 25.70 -10.86 -6.32
CA VAL A 228 25.36 -11.92 -5.37
C VAL A 228 25.95 -13.24 -5.86
N GLU A 229 26.55 -13.98 -4.94
CA GLU A 229 27.09 -15.33 -5.15
C GLU A 229 26.35 -16.35 -4.28
N ALA A 230 25.88 -15.92 -3.10
CA ALA A 230 25.06 -16.72 -2.22
C ALA A 230 24.31 -15.87 -1.18
N VAL A 231 23.39 -16.54 -0.46
CA VAL A 231 22.85 -16.04 0.81
C VAL A 231 23.07 -17.05 1.92
N GLN A 232 23.35 -16.56 3.12
CA GLN A 232 23.31 -17.35 4.33
C GLN A 232 21.89 -17.31 4.92
N ILE A 233 21.34 -18.49 5.20
CA ILE A 233 20.03 -18.66 5.80
C ILE A 233 20.18 -19.39 7.13
N GLU A 234 19.51 -18.86 8.14
CA GLU A 234 19.43 -19.43 9.49
C GLU A 234 18.04 -20.03 9.70
N ASP A 235 17.99 -21.24 10.25
CA ASP A 235 16.77 -21.81 10.83
C ASP A 235 16.55 -21.18 12.22
N THR A 236 15.41 -20.53 12.41
CA THR A 236 15.14 -19.72 13.61
C THR A 236 14.83 -20.57 14.85
N GLY A 237 14.51 -21.86 14.68
CA GLY A 237 14.27 -22.78 15.79
C GLY A 237 15.55 -23.45 16.30
N THR A 238 16.49 -23.73 15.40
CA THR A 238 17.73 -24.48 15.72
C THR A 238 18.99 -23.61 15.72
N GLY A 239 18.93 -22.40 15.16
CA GLY A 239 20.09 -21.53 14.95
C GLY A 239 21.05 -22.02 13.86
N ARG A 240 20.77 -23.15 13.20
CA ARG A 240 21.65 -23.73 12.17
C ARG A 240 21.67 -22.85 10.93
N ARG A 241 22.88 -22.53 10.45
CA ARG A 241 23.12 -21.71 9.26
C ARG A 241 23.59 -22.55 8.09
N HIS A 242 23.11 -22.22 6.90
CA HIS A 242 23.53 -22.84 5.64
C HIS A 242 23.62 -21.79 4.54
N VAL A 243 24.53 -22.02 3.59
CA VAL A 243 24.75 -21.12 2.45
C VAL A 243 24.00 -21.67 1.23
N VAL A 244 23.24 -20.81 0.56
CA VAL A 244 22.47 -21.14 -0.65
C VAL A 244 23.06 -20.36 -1.83
N PRO A 245 23.76 -21.03 -2.77
CA PRO A 245 24.30 -20.39 -3.96
C PRO A 245 23.20 -19.82 -4.86
N CYS A 246 23.29 -18.53 -5.17
CA CYS A 246 22.36 -17.79 -6.00
C CYS A 246 23.03 -16.52 -6.54
N ASP A 247 22.52 -15.95 -7.63
CA ASP A 247 23.04 -14.71 -8.21
C ASP A 247 22.05 -13.55 -8.15
N THR A 248 20.92 -13.78 -7.46
CA THR A 248 19.79 -12.88 -7.34
C THR A 248 19.10 -13.12 -6.00
N VAL A 249 18.74 -12.06 -5.29
CA VAL A 249 17.94 -12.10 -4.06
C VAL A 249 16.80 -11.11 -4.17
N VAL A 250 15.58 -11.56 -3.90
CA VAL A 250 14.38 -10.73 -3.97
C VAL A 250 13.75 -10.66 -2.58
N PHE A 251 13.71 -9.47 -2.00
CA PHE A 251 13.03 -9.19 -0.74
C PHE A 251 11.57 -8.82 -1.03
N THR A 252 10.64 -9.66 -0.61
CA THR A 252 9.21 -9.48 -0.85
C THR A 252 8.48 -9.23 0.47
N GLY A 253 7.33 -8.56 0.43
CA GLY A 253 6.53 -8.36 1.63
C GLY A 253 7.06 -7.20 2.50
N ASP A 254 6.72 -7.24 3.80
CA ASP A 254 7.11 -6.24 4.82
C ASP A 254 6.94 -4.81 4.30
N TRP A 255 5.70 -4.45 4.02
CA TRP A 255 5.36 -3.22 3.34
C TRP A 255 5.27 -2.05 4.31
N ILE A 256 5.70 -0.89 3.84
CA ILE A 256 5.59 0.38 4.54
C ILE A 256 4.88 1.40 3.65
N PRO A 257 3.91 2.16 4.17
CA PRO A 257 3.38 3.33 3.48
C PRO A 257 4.48 4.29 3.05
N ASP A 258 4.26 4.97 1.93
CA ASP A 258 5.10 6.09 1.52
C ASP A 258 4.71 7.34 2.31
N ASN A 259 5.12 7.37 3.58
CA ASN A 259 4.64 8.29 4.64
C ASN A 259 5.56 9.49 4.91
N GLU A 260 6.57 9.74 4.08
CA GLU A 260 7.53 10.83 4.34
C GLU A 260 6.87 12.22 4.33
N LEU A 261 5.86 12.43 3.47
CA LEU A 261 5.07 13.67 3.46
C LEU A 261 4.13 13.79 4.67
N VAL A 262 3.73 12.66 5.24
CA VAL A 262 2.91 12.64 6.47
C VAL A 262 3.78 13.09 7.64
N ARG A 263 4.98 12.48 7.77
CA ARG A 263 5.97 12.79 8.82
C ARG A 263 6.46 14.23 8.75
N SER A 264 6.95 14.65 7.58
CA SER A 264 7.49 16.02 7.39
C SER A 264 6.40 17.09 7.47
N GLY A 265 5.13 16.74 7.21
CA GLY A 265 4.00 17.65 7.35
C GLY A 265 3.45 17.75 8.77
N GLY A 266 3.96 16.98 9.74
CA GLY A 266 3.44 16.94 11.10
C GLY A 266 2.02 16.36 11.21
N LEU A 267 1.62 15.51 10.27
CA LEU A 267 0.33 14.82 10.32
C LEU A 267 0.42 13.62 11.28
N ASP A 268 -0.70 13.31 11.92
CA ASP A 268 -0.79 12.20 12.86
C ASP A 268 -0.57 10.88 12.12
N LEU A 269 0.31 10.04 12.66
CA LEU A 269 0.54 8.69 12.15
C LEU A 269 -0.30 7.68 12.93
N ASP A 270 -0.87 6.73 12.21
CA ASP A 270 -1.40 5.52 12.81
C ASP A 270 -0.23 4.54 13.11
N PRO A 271 -0.01 4.14 14.37
CA PRO A 271 1.12 3.30 14.73
C PRO A 271 1.04 1.87 14.17
N GLY A 272 -0.15 1.40 13.79
CA GLY A 272 -0.35 0.05 13.22
C GLY A 272 0.03 -0.03 11.75
N THR A 273 -0.59 0.80 10.92
CA THR A 273 -0.36 0.86 9.46
C THR A 273 0.93 1.60 9.12
N LEU A 274 1.41 2.48 10.02
CA LEU A 274 2.45 3.49 9.77
C LEU A 274 2.05 4.53 8.71
N GLY A 275 0.77 4.57 8.32
CA GLY A 275 0.21 5.57 7.42
C GLY A 275 -0.31 6.77 8.20
N PRO A 276 -0.89 7.78 7.52
CA PRO A 276 -1.61 8.84 8.21
C PRO A 276 -2.82 8.26 8.94
N ALA A 277 -3.05 8.71 10.16
CA ALA A 277 -4.30 8.43 10.86
C ALA A 277 -5.44 9.13 10.11
N VAL A 278 -6.47 8.37 9.76
CA VAL A 278 -7.63 8.88 9.02
C VAL A 278 -8.93 8.35 9.58
N ASP A 279 -10.00 9.08 9.30
CA ASP A 279 -11.37 8.65 9.61
C ASP A 279 -12.08 7.95 8.44
N GLY A 280 -13.35 7.58 8.66
CA GLY A 280 -14.23 7.00 7.64
C GLY A 280 -14.33 7.78 6.33
N ALA A 281 -14.18 9.11 6.37
CA ALA A 281 -14.20 9.97 5.20
C ALA A 281 -12.80 10.27 4.65
N LEU A 282 -11.77 9.58 5.15
CA LEU A 282 -10.38 9.68 4.73
C LEU A 282 -9.72 11.05 4.98
N ARG A 283 -10.22 11.78 5.99
CA ARG A 283 -9.62 13.04 6.47
C ARG A 283 -8.44 12.74 7.39
N THR A 284 -7.36 13.50 7.24
CA THR A 284 -6.21 13.44 8.16
C THR A 284 -6.40 14.40 9.35
N SER A 285 -5.41 14.49 10.25
CA SER A 285 -5.42 15.47 11.35
C SER A 285 -5.29 16.92 10.87
N ARG A 286 -4.81 17.16 9.64
CA ARG A 286 -4.73 18.50 9.06
C ARG A 286 -5.94 18.80 8.17
N PRO A 287 -6.68 19.90 8.42
CA PRO A 287 -7.74 20.35 7.52
C PRO A 287 -7.26 20.50 6.08
N ALA A 288 -8.16 20.30 5.12
CA ALA A 288 -7.87 20.32 3.68
C ALA A 288 -6.92 19.22 3.18
N VAL A 289 -6.40 18.34 4.06
CA VAL A 289 -5.51 17.25 3.67
C VAL A 289 -6.15 15.89 3.94
N PHE A 290 -6.20 15.09 2.88
CA PHE A 290 -6.82 13.78 2.83
C PHE A 290 -5.76 12.75 2.42
N ALA A 291 -6.03 11.48 2.66
CA ALA A 291 -5.15 10.39 2.23
C ALA A 291 -5.97 9.23 1.65
N ALA A 292 -5.43 8.46 0.70
CA ALA A 292 -6.17 7.39 0.03
C ALA A 292 -5.30 6.25 -0.50
N GLY A 293 -5.91 5.07 -0.66
CA GLY A 293 -5.27 3.89 -1.24
C GLY A 293 -4.27 3.22 -0.30
N ASN A 294 -3.30 2.49 -0.87
CA ASN A 294 -2.41 1.62 -0.11
C ASN A 294 -1.47 2.34 0.87
N MET A 295 -1.45 3.67 0.94
CA MET A 295 -0.78 4.38 2.04
C MET A 295 -1.55 4.23 3.37
N LEU A 296 -2.85 3.95 3.31
CA LEU A 296 -3.73 3.75 4.46
C LEU A 296 -3.86 2.28 4.86
N HIS A 297 -3.73 1.37 3.90
CA HIS A 297 -3.81 -0.07 4.07
C HIS A 297 -2.79 -0.71 3.13
N PRO A 298 -1.54 -0.85 3.58
CA PRO A 298 -0.51 -1.46 2.75
C PRO A 298 -0.98 -2.80 2.19
N VAL A 299 -0.69 -3.05 0.91
CA VAL A 299 -0.87 -4.35 0.25
C VAL A 299 -2.33 -4.76 -0.06
N ASP A 300 -3.26 -3.83 -0.22
CA ASP A 300 -4.52 -4.16 -0.91
C ASP A 300 -4.39 -4.07 -2.44
N THR A 301 -5.37 -4.67 -3.10
CA THR A 301 -5.53 -4.73 -4.55
C THR A 301 -5.77 -3.34 -5.17
N ALA A 302 -5.26 -3.15 -6.38
CA ALA A 302 -5.26 -1.84 -7.07
C ALA A 302 -6.66 -1.28 -7.36
N ASP A 303 -7.66 -2.16 -7.49
CA ASP A 303 -9.07 -1.81 -7.65
C ASP A 303 -9.67 -1.31 -6.33
N ILE A 304 -9.28 -1.86 -5.18
CA ILE A 304 -9.66 -1.31 -3.86
C ILE A 304 -9.05 0.07 -3.65
N ALA A 305 -7.77 0.25 -3.97
CA ALA A 305 -7.14 1.57 -3.88
C ALA A 305 -7.85 2.61 -4.77
N ALA A 306 -8.30 2.23 -5.97
CA ALA A 306 -9.10 3.12 -6.82
C ALA A 306 -10.47 3.47 -6.18
N ILE A 307 -11.12 2.51 -5.51
CA ILE A 307 -12.38 2.77 -4.80
C ILE A 307 -12.19 3.82 -3.69
N ASP A 308 -11.07 3.81 -2.96
CA ASP A 308 -10.77 4.89 -2.02
C ASP A 308 -10.59 6.24 -2.71
N GLY A 309 -9.97 6.25 -3.89
CA GLY A 309 -9.86 7.44 -4.73
C GLY A 309 -11.21 8.04 -5.08
N ALA A 310 -12.20 7.21 -5.41
CA ALA A 310 -13.56 7.68 -5.63
C ALA A 310 -14.24 8.16 -4.35
N HIS A 311 -13.96 7.50 -3.22
CA HIS A 311 -14.52 7.84 -1.92
C HIS A 311 -13.99 9.18 -1.38
N VAL A 312 -12.67 9.41 -1.44
CA VAL A 312 -12.02 10.63 -0.93
C VAL A 312 -12.43 11.87 -1.72
N ALA A 313 -12.73 11.73 -3.02
CA ALA A 313 -13.20 12.84 -3.85
C ALA A 313 -14.44 13.52 -3.27
N ARG A 314 -15.36 12.75 -2.68
CA ARG A 314 -16.57 13.29 -2.04
C ARG A 314 -16.21 14.15 -0.82
N SER A 315 -15.26 13.70 0.00
CA SER A 315 -14.79 14.44 1.17
C SER A 315 -14.07 15.73 0.79
N VAL A 316 -13.31 15.71 -0.31
CA VAL A 316 -12.68 16.90 -0.89
C VAL A 316 -13.74 17.90 -1.35
N LEU A 317 -14.78 17.45 -2.07
CA LEU A 317 -15.88 18.31 -2.52
C LEU A 317 -16.67 18.90 -1.34
N ASP A 318 -16.97 18.08 -0.33
CA ASP A 318 -17.65 18.53 0.90
C ASP A 318 -16.82 19.63 1.60
N HIS A 319 -15.49 19.47 1.67
CA HIS A 319 -14.59 20.48 2.23
C HIS A 319 -14.55 21.77 1.41
N LEU A 320 -14.40 21.68 0.09
CA LEU A 320 -14.38 22.86 -0.80
C LEU A 320 -15.72 23.62 -0.80
N ALA A 321 -16.83 22.92 -0.52
CA ALA A 321 -18.15 23.51 -0.30
C ALA A 321 -18.34 24.12 1.10
N GLY A 322 -17.31 24.09 1.97
CA GLY A 322 -17.35 24.65 3.31
C GLY A 322 -18.13 23.82 4.34
N LYS A 323 -18.44 22.55 4.06
CA LYS A 323 -19.12 21.68 5.02
C LYS A 323 -18.19 21.39 6.20
N LYS A 324 -18.68 21.65 7.41
CA LYS A 324 -17.94 21.38 8.64
C LYS A 324 -18.21 19.96 9.13
N SER A 325 -17.18 19.33 9.68
CA SER A 325 -17.32 18.12 10.50
C SER A 325 -17.99 18.51 11.82
N SER A 326 -18.95 17.71 12.27
CA SER A 326 -19.82 18.03 13.40
C SER A 326 -19.58 17.14 14.63
N GLY A 327 -18.58 16.26 14.61
CA GLY A 327 -18.33 15.31 15.71
C GLY A 327 -16.85 15.09 16.07
N GLY A 328 -16.64 14.72 17.33
CA GLY A 328 -15.38 14.17 17.82
C GLY A 328 -15.03 12.88 17.08
N ALA A 329 -13.73 12.67 16.85
CA ALA A 329 -13.23 11.41 16.30
C ALA A 329 -12.80 10.51 17.47
N VAL A 330 -13.26 9.28 17.45
CA VAL A 330 -12.85 8.23 18.38
C VAL A 330 -11.78 7.39 17.71
N ARG A 331 -10.68 7.11 18.41
CA ARG A 331 -9.61 6.25 17.89
C ARG A 331 -10.08 4.80 17.84
N ILE A 332 -9.71 4.11 16.77
CA ILE A 332 -9.89 2.67 16.61
C ILE A 332 -8.53 2.00 16.82
N VAL A 333 -8.47 1.09 17.77
CA VAL A 333 -7.29 0.31 18.14
C VAL A 333 -7.49 -1.13 17.68
N ALA A 334 -6.51 -1.65 16.95
CA ALA A 334 -6.45 -3.05 16.58
C ALA A 334 -5.78 -3.83 17.72
N ASP A 335 -6.52 -4.73 18.35
CA ASP A 335 -5.98 -5.66 19.34
C ASP A 335 -5.58 -6.97 18.67
N GLU A 336 -4.65 -7.70 19.29
CA GLU A 336 -4.20 -9.00 18.81
C GLU A 336 -5.40 -9.95 18.56
N PRO A 337 -5.37 -10.75 17.46
CA PRO A 337 -4.28 -10.95 16.50
C PRO A 337 -4.29 -9.96 15.31
N LEU A 338 -5.03 -8.85 15.39
CA LEU A 338 -4.99 -7.81 14.37
C LEU A 338 -3.71 -6.98 14.55
N ARG A 339 -2.91 -6.84 13.48
CA ARG A 339 -1.73 -5.97 13.49
C ARG A 339 -2.10 -4.50 13.29
N TRP A 340 -3.08 -4.25 12.44
CA TRP A 340 -3.55 -2.90 12.14
C TRP A 340 -4.98 -2.91 11.63
N ILE A 341 -5.62 -1.74 11.72
CA ILE A 341 -6.95 -1.46 11.17
C ILE A 341 -6.98 -0.07 10.54
N SER A 342 -7.71 0.05 9.44
CA SER A 342 -7.86 1.29 8.67
C SER A 342 -9.31 1.43 8.18
N PRO A 343 -9.94 2.60 8.29
CA PRO A 343 -9.48 3.80 8.99
C PRO A 343 -9.19 3.57 10.49
N SER A 344 -8.34 4.40 11.07
CA SER A 344 -7.94 4.33 12.49
C SER A 344 -8.72 5.29 13.38
N ALA A 345 -9.68 6.02 12.81
CA ALA A 345 -10.62 6.86 13.54
C ALA A 345 -12.06 6.66 13.05
N TYR A 346 -13.00 6.77 13.98
CA TYR A 346 -14.43 6.73 13.74
C TYR A 346 -15.07 8.06 14.16
N ARG A 347 -15.94 8.61 13.31
CA ARG A 347 -16.76 9.78 13.65
C ARG A 347 -18.23 9.38 13.63
N PRO A 348 -18.85 9.16 14.80
CA PRO A 348 -20.27 8.82 14.89
C PRO A 348 -21.15 9.82 14.14
N GLY A 349 -22.14 9.33 13.39
CA GLY A 349 -23.06 10.16 12.61
C GLY A 349 -22.48 10.76 11.33
N GLU A 350 -21.19 10.57 11.06
CA GLU A 350 -20.57 11.01 9.81
C GLU A 350 -20.39 9.86 8.81
N ARG A 351 -19.89 10.20 7.61
CA ARG A 351 -19.71 9.24 6.52
C ARG A 351 -18.73 8.13 6.93
N GLY A 352 -19.19 6.89 6.88
CA GLY A 352 -18.37 5.70 7.12
C GLY A 352 -17.34 5.42 6.03
N PRO A 353 -16.48 4.40 6.24
CA PRO A 353 -15.42 4.03 5.31
C PRO A 353 -15.95 3.56 3.96
N ALA A 354 -15.08 3.58 2.95
CA ALA A 354 -15.39 3.08 1.62
C ALA A 354 -16.00 1.67 1.68
N ARG A 355 -17.11 1.48 0.97
CA ARG A 355 -17.89 0.21 0.92
C ARG A 355 -18.46 -0.28 2.26
N GLY A 356 -18.46 0.53 3.32
CA GLY A 356 -18.91 0.10 4.64
C GLY A 356 -18.05 -1.02 5.23
N ARG A 357 -16.73 -0.92 5.01
CA ARG A 357 -15.75 -1.90 5.47
C ARG A 357 -14.57 -1.22 6.17
N LEU A 358 -14.24 -1.70 7.36
CA LEU A 358 -12.92 -1.51 7.94
C LEU A 358 -11.99 -2.56 7.33
N LEU A 359 -10.76 -2.16 7.05
CA LEU A 359 -9.71 -3.01 6.50
C LEU A 359 -8.73 -3.31 7.62
N ALA A 360 -8.42 -4.58 7.86
CA ALA A 360 -7.50 -5.00 8.90
C ALA A 360 -6.50 -6.02 8.37
N TRP A 361 -5.35 -6.11 9.04
CA TRP A 361 -4.36 -7.15 8.79
C TRP A 361 -4.25 -8.06 9.99
N VAL A 362 -4.17 -9.37 9.73
CA VAL A 362 -4.24 -10.40 10.76
C VAL A 362 -2.98 -11.22 10.74
N GLU A 363 -2.39 -11.46 11.91
CA GLU A 363 -1.16 -12.23 12.05
C GLU A 363 -1.42 -13.74 12.17
N GLU A 364 -2.66 -14.12 12.50
CA GLU A 364 -3.07 -15.51 12.67
C GLU A 364 -4.21 -15.91 11.72
N PHE A 365 -4.23 -17.19 11.34
CA PHE A 365 -5.35 -17.75 10.60
C PHE A 365 -6.50 -18.09 11.55
N VAL A 366 -7.68 -17.52 11.29
CA VAL A 366 -8.91 -17.79 12.03
C VAL A 366 -9.99 -18.18 11.01
N PRO A 367 -10.44 -19.45 10.97
CA PRO A 367 -11.34 -19.94 9.92
C PRO A 367 -12.73 -19.30 9.97
N PHE A 368 -13.25 -19.07 11.18
CA PHE A 368 -14.57 -18.49 11.41
C PHE A 368 -14.48 -17.38 12.45
N PRO A 369 -13.89 -16.22 12.09
CA PRO A 369 -13.54 -15.20 13.05
C PRO A 369 -14.80 -14.60 13.68
N ARG A 370 -14.77 -14.47 15.01
CA ARG A 370 -15.71 -13.68 15.78
C ARG A 370 -15.06 -12.32 16.05
N VAL A 371 -15.53 -11.30 15.36
CA VAL A 371 -15.08 -9.92 15.57
C VAL A 371 -15.82 -9.37 16.78
N THR A 372 -15.06 -8.82 17.72
CA THR A 372 -15.61 -8.14 18.91
C THR A 372 -15.15 -6.69 18.89
N VAL A 373 -16.09 -5.77 19.09
CA VAL A 373 -15.83 -4.35 19.29
C VAL A 373 -16.08 -4.05 20.76
N THR A 374 -15.07 -3.52 21.45
CA THR A 374 -15.14 -3.11 22.84
C THR A 374 -14.83 -1.63 22.98
N GLN A 375 -15.47 -0.99 23.96
CA GLN A 375 -15.22 0.41 24.31
C GLN A 375 -15.44 0.55 25.82
N ASN A 376 -14.51 1.21 26.52
CA ASN A 376 -14.52 1.36 27.99
C ASN A 376 -14.78 0.02 28.74
N GLY A 377 -14.11 -1.06 28.32
CA GLY A 377 -14.25 -2.39 28.91
C GLY A 377 -15.56 -3.13 28.61
N ARG A 378 -16.49 -2.55 27.85
CA ARG A 378 -17.78 -3.15 27.48
C ARG A 378 -17.78 -3.60 26.03
N THR A 379 -18.39 -4.74 25.74
CA THR A 379 -18.64 -5.17 24.35
C THR A 379 -19.81 -4.37 23.76
N VAL A 380 -19.54 -3.55 22.75
CA VAL A 380 -20.55 -2.76 22.04
C VAL A 380 -21.15 -3.51 20.86
N ALA A 381 -20.37 -4.38 20.22
CA ALA A 381 -20.84 -5.22 19.13
C ALA A 381 -20.02 -6.51 19.03
N GLU A 382 -20.67 -7.58 18.57
CA GLU A 382 -20.00 -8.83 18.26
C GLU A 382 -20.62 -9.47 17.01
N ARG A 383 -19.79 -10.01 16.13
CA ARG A 383 -20.27 -10.69 14.92
C ARG A 383 -19.32 -11.79 14.47
N ARG A 384 -19.88 -12.98 14.23
CA ARG A 384 -19.18 -14.04 13.51
C ARG A 384 -19.24 -13.78 12.01
N LEU A 385 -18.10 -13.79 11.33
CA LEU A 385 -18.04 -13.61 9.88
C LEU A 385 -17.93 -14.97 9.17
N PRO A 386 -18.58 -15.13 8.00
CA PRO A 386 -18.57 -16.38 7.24
C PRO A 386 -17.31 -16.56 6.37
N TRP A 387 -16.35 -15.63 6.43
CA TRP A 387 -15.08 -15.73 5.71
C TRP A 387 -13.89 -15.71 6.68
N PRO A 388 -12.81 -16.44 6.36
CA PRO A 388 -11.68 -16.56 7.27
C PRO A 388 -10.86 -15.26 7.34
N ALA A 389 -10.31 -14.99 8.52
CA ALA A 389 -9.16 -14.10 8.68
C ALA A 389 -7.90 -14.91 8.38
N ALA A 390 -7.02 -14.38 7.54
CA ALA A 390 -5.81 -15.10 7.14
C ALA A 390 -4.64 -14.12 6.97
N PRO A 391 -3.42 -14.50 7.39
CA PRO A 391 -2.21 -13.75 7.11
C PRO A 391 -1.98 -13.57 5.60
N GLY A 392 -1.19 -12.55 5.24
CA GLY A 392 -0.84 -12.27 3.84
C GLY A 392 -1.93 -11.60 3.01
N ARG A 393 -3.07 -11.23 3.61
CA ARG A 393 -4.16 -10.51 2.92
C ARG A 393 -4.97 -9.60 3.86
N VAL A 394 -5.61 -8.60 3.26
CA VAL A 394 -6.54 -7.71 3.96
C VAL A 394 -7.82 -8.44 4.36
N PHE A 395 -8.11 -8.43 5.66
CA PHE A 395 -9.36 -8.86 6.27
C PHE A 395 -10.36 -7.70 6.30
N ARG A 396 -11.62 -7.97 5.99
CA ARG A 396 -12.66 -6.95 5.82
C ARG A 396 -13.73 -7.12 6.88
N ILE A 397 -13.89 -6.10 7.72
CA ILE A 397 -14.84 -6.07 8.84
C ILE A 397 -15.99 -5.12 8.48
N PRO A 398 -17.26 -5.51 8.65
CA PRO A 398 -18.39 -4.59 8.46
C PRO A 398 -18.30 -3.36 9.37
N SER A 399 -18.32 -2.14 8.80
CA SER A 399 -18.18 -0.92 9.60
C SER A 399 -19.42 -0.62 10.46
N ASN A 400 -20.58 -1.20 10.14
CA ASN A 400 -21.80 -1.07 10.94
C ASN A 400 -21.71 -1.74 12.32
N MET A 401 -20.59 -2.39 12.63
CA MET A 401 -20.28 -2.83 14.00
C MET A 401 -19.88 -1.66 14.91
N LEU A 402 -19.61 -0.47 14.34
CA LEU A 402 -19.30 0.76 15.07
C LEU A 402 -20.55 1.61 15.36
N ASP A 403 -21.74 1.21 14.90
CA ASP A 403 -22.95 2.03 15.01
C ASP A 403 -23.35 2.31 16.48
N ALA A 404 -22.96 1.43 17.40
CA ALA A 404 -23.23 1.55 18.84
C ALA A 404 -22.07 2.19 19.64
N VAL A 405 -21.02 2.68 18.97
CA VAL A 405 -19.88 3.35 19.61
C VAL A 405 -20.28 4.75 20.09
N GLY A 406 -19.99 5.05 21.36
CA GLY A 406 -20.18 6.37 21.94
C GLY A 406 -19.02 7.32 21.60
N PRO A 407 -19.27 8.60 21.29
CA PRO A 407 -18.22 9.57 20.96
C PRO A 407 -17.31 9.91 22.15
N ASP A 408 -17.80 9.80 23.39
CA ASP A 408 -17.10 10.24 24.61
C ASP A 408 -16.63 9.07 25.49
N ASP A 409 -16.79 7.83 25.02
CA ASP A 409 -16.51 6.60 25.80
C ASP A 409 -15.07 6.09 25.62
N GLY A 410 -14.15 6.96 25.20
CA GLY A 410 -12.74 6.62 24.96
C GLY A 410 -12.52 5.75 23.73
N ASP A 411 -11.34 5.15 23.63
CA ASP A 411 -10.92 4.41 22.43
C ASP A 411 -11.76 3.14 22.17
N VAL A 412 -11.98 2.86 20.89
CA VAL A 412 -12.65 1.65 20.42
C VAL A 412 -11.60 0.60 20.11
N HIS A 413 -11.74 -0.56 20.72
CA HIS A 413 -10.87 -1.71 20.52
C HIS A 413 -11.57 -2.75 19.65
N ILE A 414 -10.87 -3.26 18.64
CA ILE A 414 -11.38 -4.32 17.77
C ILE A 414 -10.42 -5.51 17.84
N SER A 415 -10.98 -6.69 18.14
CA SER A 415 -10.24 -7.94 18.28
C SER A 415 -10.90 -9.08 17.51
N LEU A 416 -10.17 -10.19 17.35
CA LEU A 416 -10.72 -11.46 16.88
C LEU A 416 -10.66 -12.50 17.99
N ARG A 417 -11.79 -13.14 18.28
CA ARG A 417 -11.85 -14.36 19.09
C ARG A 417 -11.89 -15.59 18.19
N ARG A 418 -11.22 -16.65 18.65
CA ARG A 418 -11.17 -17.96 17.97
C ARG A 418 -12.50 -18.70 18.04
#